data_AF-A0A517THY9-F1
#
_entry.id   AF-A0A517THY9-F1
#
_cell.length_a   1.000
_cell.length_b   1.000
_cell.length_c   1.000
_cell.angle_alpha   90.00
_cell.angle_beta   90.00
_cell.angle_gamma   90.00
#
_symmetry.space_group_name_H-M   'P 1'
#
loop_
_entity.id
_entity.type
_entity.pdbx_description
1 polymer ?
#
loop_
_entity_poly.entity_id
_entity_poly.type
_entity_poly.pdbx_seq_one_letter_code
_entity_poly.pdbx_strand_id
1 'polypeptide(L)'
;MDFTARLQSESMKVRSTAAVFLGNEGADGVRHLPALLTACSRVDLDRTILCWDEAMLLCSVAMSTGAILNAVGFDHSDSLHSDALDWLLALSRAQHPEPVGGAIYGLERVGIPPIEVRDRLCELVVAERSARDYPVVTTRAVAFRVLSRIDRTTAQDYVASAACREYLACIDHWVEQLSPDRKAACREDLRRESQWLDRHGC
;
A
#
# COMPACT_ATOMS: atom_id res chain seq x y z
N MET A 1 -21.48 -4.43 -11.62
CA MET A 1 -21.50 -2.96 -11.51
C MET A 1 -21.01 -2.38 -12.84
N ASP A 2 -21.52 -1.25 -13.34
CA ASP A 2 -20.90 -0.57 -14.48
C ASP A 2 -19.66 0.21 -14.00
N PHE A 3 -18.50 -0.45 -14.06
CA PHE A 3 -17.24 0.15 -13.61
C PHE A 3 -16.76 1.27 -14.52
N THR A 4 -16.95 1.15 -15.84
CA THR A 4 -16.50 2.17 -16.79
C THR A 4 -17.17 3.51 -16.52
N ALA A 5 -18.50 3.53 -16.39
CA ALA A 5 -19.23 4.76 -16.09
C ALA A 5 -18.86 5.34 -14.72
N ARG A 6 -18.70 4.49 -13.70
CA ARG A 6 -18.40 4.95 -12.33
C ARG A 6 -16.97 5.45 -12.16
N LEU A 7 -15.99 4.87 -12.86
CA LEU A 7 -14.61 5.35 -12.87
C LEU A 7 -14.44 6.68 -13.62
N GLN A 8 -15.40 7.03 -14.48
CA GLN A 8 -15.45 8.31 -15.19
C GLN A 8 -16.32 9.37 -14.50
N SER A 9 -16.97 9.04 -13.38
CA SER A 9 -17.82 9.95 -12.62
C SER A 9 -17.06 11.19 -12.16
N GLU A 10 -17.70 12.37 -12.22
CA GLU A 10 -17.13 13.60 -11.67
C GLU A 10 -16.89 13.49 -10.16
N SER A 11 -17.78 12.79 -9.44
CA SER A 11 -17.61 12.51 -8.01
C SER A 11 -16.42 11.58 -7.75
N MET A 12 -15.40 12.11 -7.05
CA MET A 12 -14.23 11.34 -6.59
C MET A 12 -14.62 10.21 -5.64
N LYS A 13 -15.61 10.42 -4.77
CA LYS A 13 -16.14 9.38 -3.89
C LYS A 13 -16.71 8.20 -4.68
N VAL A 14 -17.44 8.45 -5.76
CA VAL A 14 -17.96 7.40 -6.65
C VAL A 14 -16.82 6.64 -7.32
N ARG A 15 -15.80 7.36 -7.82
CA ARG A 15 -14.60 6.75 -8.40
C ARG A 15 -13.84 5.88 -7.41
N SER A 16 -13.58 6.38 -6.20
CA SER A 16 -12.86 5.65 -5.13
C SER A 16 -13.64 4.40 -4.72
N THR A 17 -14.95 4.51 -4.56
CA THR A 17 -15.82 3.36 -4.26
C THR A 17 -15.77 2.32 -5.37
N ALA A 18 -15.88 2.74 -6.63
CA ALA A 18 -15.80 1.85 -7.77
C ALA A 18 -14.44 1.15 -7.88
N ALA A 19 -13.33 1.85 -7.60
CA ALA A 19 -12.00 1.27 -7.53
C ALA A 19 -11.94 0.12 -6.51
N VAL A 20 -12.40 0.36 -5.27
CA VAL A 20 -12.44 -0.67 -4.22
C VAL A 20 -13.23 -1.90 -4.65
N PHE A 21 -14.43 -1.71 -5.22
CA PHE A 21 -15.23 -2.84 -5.69
C PHE A 21 -14.54 -3.58 -6.84
N LEU A 22 -13.89 -2.87 -7.74
CA LEU A 22 -13.18 -3.47 -8.87
C LEU A 22 -12.02 -4.37 -8.40
N GLY A 23 -11.28 -3.96 -7.36
CA GLY A 23 -10.24 -4.81 -6.76
C GLY A 23 -10.76 -6.13 -6.19
N ASN A 24 -12.04 -6.19 -5.81
CA ASN A 24 -12.69 -7.41 -5.31
C ASN A 24 -13.22 -8.33 -6.42
N GLU A 25 -13.28 -7.87 -7.68
CA GLU A 25 -13.65 -8.71 -8.82
C GLU A 25 -12.50 -9.66 -9.21
N GLY A 26 -11.28 -9.45 -8.67
CA GLY A 26 -10.11 -10.26 -8.96
C GLY A 26 -9.73 -10.18 -10.45
N ALA A 27 -9.55 -11.34 -11.09
CA ALA A 27 -9.05 -11.45 -12.45
C ALA A 27 -9.97 -10.76 -13.48
N ASP A 28 -11.29 -10.78 -13.26
CA ASP A 28 -12.27 -10.13 -14.14
C ASP A 28 -12.11 -8.61 -14.18
N GLY A 29 -11.44 -8.03 -13.18
CA GLY A 29 -11.16 -6.60 -13.10
C GLY A 29 -10.12 -6.10 -14.10
N VAL A 30 -9.29 -6.98 -14.68
CA VAL A 30 -8.15 -6.58 -15.54
C VAL A 30 -8.57 -5.77 -16.75
N ARG A 31 -9.72 -6.08 -17.35
CA ARG A 31 -10.27 -5.33 -18.49
C ARG A 31 -10.59 -3.86 -18.17
N HIS A 32 -10.72 -3.53 -16.88
CA HIS A 32 -10.99 -2.19 -16.40
C HIS A 32 -9.74 -1.50 -15.83
N LEU A 33 -8.59 -2.18 -15.78
CA LEU A 33 -7.33 -1.64 -15.27
C LEU A 33 -6.91 -0.33 -15.97
N PRO A 34 -7.01 -0.20 -17.32
CA PRO A 34 -6.69 1.08 -17.98
C PRO A 34 -7.60 2.24 -17.51
N ALA A 35 -8.91 1.97 -17.34
CA ALA A 35 -9.86 2.97 -16.85
C ALA A 35 -9.61 3.30 -15.37
N LEU A 36 -9.19 2.32 -14.58
CA LEU A 36 -8.84 2.48 -13.18
C LEU A 36 -7.62 3.41 -13.01
N LEU A 37 -6.55 3.20 -13.79
CA LEU A 37 -5.38 4.07 -13.81
C LEU A 37 -5.72 5.47 -14.36
N THR A 38 -6.57 5.54 -15.39
CA THR A 38 -7.03 6.83 -15.93
C THR A 38 -7.83 7.64 -14.90
N ALA A 39 -8.56 6.99 -13.98
CA ALA A 39 -9.41 7.66 -12.99
C ALA A 39 -8.64 8.61 -12.05
N CYS A 40 -7.34 8.38 -11.85
CA CYS A 40 -6.46 9.20 -11.02
C CYS A 40 -5.49 10.09 -11.82
N SER A 41 -5.43 9.97 -13.15
CA SER A 41 -4.50 10.73 -14.02
C SER A 41 -4.58 12.26 -13.90
N ARG A 42 -5.72 12.78 -13.42
CA ARG A 42 -5.95 14.23 -13.23
C ARG A 42 -5.51 14.75 -11.86
N VAL A 43 -5.07 13.88 -10.97
CA VAL A 43 -4.61 14.26 -9.64
C VAL A 43 -3.15 14.68 -9.74
N ASP A 44 -2.89 15.96 -9.49
CA ASP A 44 -1.53 16.49 -9.39
C ASP A 44 -0.89 16.07 -8.06
N LEU A 45 0.08 15.16 -8.12
CA LEU A 45 0.79 14.63 -6.96
C LEU A 45 1.83 15.60 -6.39
N ASP A 46 2.26 16.59 -7.18
CA ASP A 46 3.31 17.55 -6.80
C ASP A 46 2.75 18.75 -6.05
N ARG A 47 1.43 18.92 -6.05
CA ARG A 47 0.78 20.01 -5.32
C ARG A 47 1.03 19.89 -3.81
N THR A 48 1.11 21.04 -3.13
CA THR A 48 1.46 21.11 -1.71
C THR A 48 0.50 20.36 -0.79
N ILE A 49 -0.80 20.35 -1.10
CA ILE A 49 -1.85 19.74 -0.27
C ILE A 49 -2.79 18.93 -1.15
N LEU A 50 -2.95 17.64 -0.86
CA LEU A 50 -4.05 16.84 -1.41
C LEU A 50 -5.31 17.01 -0.54
N CYS A 51 -6.48 17.15 -1.17
CA CYS A 51 -7.74 17.00 -0.47
C CYS A 51 -8.00 15.52 -0.16
N TRP A 52 -8.80 15.27 0.88
CA TRP A 52 -9.09 13.92 1.36
C TRP A 52 -9.64 13.00 0.28
N ASP A 53 -10.56 13.48 -0.56
CA ASP A 53 -11.19 12.67 -1.60
C ASP A 53 -10.20 12.20 -2.68
N GLU A 54 -9.19 13.01 -2.99
CA GLU A 54 -8.13 12.62 -3.92
C GLU A 54 -7.17 11.61 -3.31
N ALA A 55 -6.74 11.84 -2.07
CA ALA A 55 -5.91 10.89 -1.34
C ALA A 55 -6.61 9.52 -1.26
N MET A 56 -7.91 9.51 -0.92
CA MET A 56 -8.71 8.29 -0.87
C MET A 56 -8.92 7.65 -2.24
N LEU A 57 -9.03 8.42 -3.32
CA LEU A 57 -9.07 7.87 -4.67
C LEU A 57 -7.76 7.16 -5.00
N LEU A 58 -6.62 7.83 -4.80
CA LEU A 58 -5.29 7.27 -5.07
C LEU A 58 -5.03 6.00 -4.26
N CYS A 59 -5.35 6.00 -2.96
CA CYS A 59 -5.24 4.81 -2.11
C CYS A 59 -6.07 3.64 -2.63
N SER A 60 -7.33 3.88 -2.97
CA SER A 60 -8.23 2.84 -3.48
C SER A 60 -7.76 2.29 -4.82
N VAL A 61 -7.32 3.15 -5.75
CA VAL A 61 -6.76 2.75 -7.04
C VAL A 61 -5.49 1.91 -6.83
N ALA A 62 -4.60 2.32 -5.94
CA ALA A 62 -3.36 1.60 -5.63
C ALA A 62 -3.60 0.18 -5.12
N MET A 63 -4.41 0.04 -4.07
CA MET A 63 -4.70 -1.28 -3.50
C MET A 63 -5.45 -2.19 -4.48
N SER A 64 -6.33 -1.62 -5.30
CA SER A 64 -7.11 -2.39 -6.27
C SER A 64 -6.25 -2.83 -7.45
N THR A 65 -5.34 -1.97 -7.91
CA THR A 65 -4.36 -2.30 -8.95
C THR A 65 -3.52 -3.49 -8.56
N GLY A 66 -2.90 -3.46 -7.37
CA GLY A 66 -2.13 -4.61 -6.87
C GLY A 66 -2.95 -5.90 -6.80
N ALA A 67 -4.17 -5.82 -6.26
CA ALA A 67 -5.05 -6.97 -6.14
C ALA A 67 -5.43 -7.59 -7.50
N ILE A 68 -5.69 -6.75 -8.51
CA ILE A 68 -6.01 -7.21 -9.87
C ILE A 68 -4.80 -7.89 -10.49
N LEU A 69 -3.61 -7.28 -10.42
CA LEU A 69 -2.37 -7.84 -10.96
C LEU A 69 -2.05 -9.21 -10.36
N ASN A 70 -2.24 -9.38 -9.05
CA ASN A 70 -2.08 -10.68 -8.40
C ASN A 70 -3.11 -11.70 -8.89
N ALA A 71 -4.38 -11.28 -9.00
CA ALA A 71 -5.46 -12.18 -9.39
C ALA A 71 -5.31 -12.74 -10.81
N VAL A 72 -4.76 -11.95 -11.74
CA VAL A 72 -4.47 -12.42 -13.11
C VAL A 72 -3.11 -13.12 -13.25
N GLY A 73 -2.24 -12.99 -12.26
CA GLY A 73 -0.84 -13.39 -12.35
C GLY A 73 -0.03 -12.31 -13.09
N PHE A 74 0.74 -11.53 -12.32
CA PHE A 74 1.59 -10.49 -12.88
C PHE A 74 2.57 -11.07 -13.92
N ASP A 75 2.72 -10.36 -15.03
CA ASP A 75 3.55 -10.76 -16.18
C ASP A 75 4.32 -9.54 -16.69
N HIS A 76 5.65 -9.55 -16.52
CA HIS A 76 6.56 -8.50 -17.00
C HIS A 76 6.53 -8.31 -18.52
N SER A 77 6.08 -9.29 -19.29
CA SER A 77 5.96 -9.16 -20.75
C SER A 77 4.68 -8.45 -21.19
N ASP A 78 3.70 -8.31 -20.29
CA ASP A 78 2.50 -7.52 -20.53
C ASP A 78 2.77 -6.04 -20.19
N SER A 79 2.61 -5.17 -21.19
CA SER A 79 2.83 -3.73 -21.03
C SER A 79 1.86 -3.09 -20.04
N LEU A 80 0.61 -3.55 -19.98
CA LEU A 80 -0.37 -3.01 -19.03
C LEU A 80 -0.01 -3.39 -17.59
N HIS A 81 0.52 -4.59 -17.36
CA HIS A 81 1.03 -4.99 -16.05
C HIS A 81 2.23 -4.13 -15.63
N SER A 82 3.17 -3.93 -16.56
CA SER A 82 4.35 -3.11 -16.33
C SER A 82 3.98 -1.65 -16.05
N ASP A 83 3.10 -1.06 -16.85
CA ASP A 83 2.61 0.31 -16.65
C ASP A 83 1.90 0.48 -15.29
N ALA A 84 1.11 -0.52 -14.89
CA ALA A 84 0.41 -0.52 -13.61
C ALA A 84 1.38 -0.62 -12.41
N LEU A 85 2.42 -1.45 -12.53
CA LEU A 85 3.47 -1.55 -11.52
C LEU A 85 4.29 -0.26 -11.45
N ASP A 86 4.70 0.29 -12.59
CA ASP A 86 5.43 1.55 -12.66
C ASP A 86 4.66 2.70 -12.03
N TRP A 87 3.34 2.73 -12.25
CA TRP A 87 2.46 3.70 -11.59
C TRP A 87 2.43 3.52 -10.06
N LEU A 88 2.34 2.29 -9.54
CA LEU A 88 2.43 2.03 -8.10
C LEU A 88 3.78 2.47 -7.52
N LEU A 89 4.87 2.13 -8.22
CA LEU A 89 6.22 2.51 -7.84
C LEU A 89 6.39 4.03 -7.84
N ALA A 90 5.85 4.74 -8.83
CA ALA A 90 5.84 6.20 -8.88
C ALA A 90 5.02 6.81 -7.75
N LEU A 91 3.82 6.28 -7.48
CA LEU A 91 2.97 6.77 -6.38
C LEU A 91 3.63 6.59 -5.01
N SER A 92 4.40 5.49 -4.82
CA SER A 92 5.17 5.27 -3.60
C SER A 92 6.32 6.27 -3.37
N ARG A 93 6.61 7.12 -4.36
CA ARG A 93 7.60 8.21 -4.31
C ARG A 93 6.95 9.59 -4.16
N ALA A 94 5.61 9.66 -4.12
CA ALA A 94 4.90 10.91 -3.92
C ALA A 94 5.21 11.53 -2.55
N GLN A 95 4.93 12.83 -2.39
CA GLN A 95 5.24 13.54 -1.15
C GLN A 95 4.21 13.29 -0.04
N HIS A 96 3.00 12.86 -0.39
CA HIS A 96 1.87 12.78 0.54
C HIS A 96 1.79 11.40 1.19
N PRO A 97 1.78 11.29 2.52
CA PRO A 97 1.87 10.01 3.21
C PRO A 97 0.68 9.10 2.96
N GLU A 98 -0.52 9.64 2.72
CA GLU A 98 -1.73 8.86 2.47
C GLU A 98 -1.62 8.05 1.17
N PRO A 99 -1.44 8.67 -0.03
CA PRO A 99 -1.28 7.90 -1.25
C PRO A 99 -0.02 7.04 -1.27
N VAL A 100 1.07 7.45 -0.61
CA VAL A 100 2.27 6.61 -0.45
C VAL A 100 1.95 5.35 0.33
N GLY A 101 1.22 5.47 1.45
CA GLY A 101 0.75 4.31 2.22
C GLY A 101 -0.14 3.39 1.38
N GLY A 102 -1.07 3.97 0.62
CA GLY A 102 -1.90 3.23 -0.33
C GLY A 102 -1.08 2.49 -1.40
N ALA A 103 -0.03 3.12 -1.93
CA ALA A 103 0.90 2.51 -2.87
C ALA A 103 1.68 1.35 -2.25
N ILE A 104 2.21 1.52 -1.03
CA ILE A 104 2.94 0.47 -0.32
C ILE A 104 2.07 -0.77 -0.10
N TYR A 105 0.80 -0.60 0.30
CA TYR A 105 -0.16 -1.72 0.38
C TYR A 105 -0.58 -2.24 -1.00
N GLY A 106 -0.58 -1.40 -2.04
CA GLY A 106 -0.76 -1.84 -3.43
C GLY A 106 0.38 -2.78 -3.86
N LEU A 107 1.62 -2.43 -3.54
CA LEU A 107 2.81 -3.24 -3.82
C LEU A 107 2.77 -4.60 -3.08
N GLU A 108 2.34 -4.63 -1.81
CA GLU A 108 2.09 -5.88 -1.06
C GLU A 108 1.14 -6.81 -1.83
N ARG A 109 0.14 -6.22 -2.48
CA ARG A 109 -0.96 -6.94 -3.11
C ARG A 109 -0.66 -7.47 -4.50
N VAL A 110 0.47 -7.12 -5.12
CA VAL A 110 0.88 -7.59 -6.47
C VAL A 110 1.07 -9.12 -6.52
N GLY A 111 1.16 -9.79 -5.36
CA GLY A 111 1.23 -11.26 -5.27
C GLY A 111 2.64 -11.72 -4.99
N ILE A 112 3.19 -12.62 -5.82
CA ILE A 112 4.62 -12.92 -5.80
C ILE A 112 5.33 -11.65 -6.28
N PRO A 113 6.00 -10.90 -5.40
CA PRO A 113 6.42 -9.56 -5.73
C PRO A 113 7.56 -9.60 -6.77
N PRO A 114 7.46 -8.82 -7.85
CA PRO A 114 8.58 -8.48 -8.71
C PRO A 114 9.78 -7.97 -7.90
N ILE A 115 11.00 -8.10 -8.43
CA ILE A 115 12.20 -7.64 -7.72
C ILE A 115 12.13 -6.14 -7.40
N GLU A 116 11.55 -5.37 -8.30
CA GLU A 116 11.34 -3.92 -8.20
C GLU A 116 10.47 -3.54 -7.00
N VAL A 117 9.51 -4.39 -6.63
CA VAL A 117 8.68 -4.20 -5.42
C VAL A 117 9.56 -4.33 -4.18
N ARG A 118 10.40 -5.37 -4.12
CA ARG A 118 11.29 -5.60 -2.97
C ARG A 118 12.34 -4.49 -2.85
N ASP A 119 12.97 -4.12 -3.95
CA ASP A 119 13.96 -3.04 -4.00
C ASP A 119 13.33 -1.75 -3.49
N ARG A 120 12.13 -1.41 -3.96
CA ARG A 120 11.43 -0.19 -3.52
C ARG A 120 11.09 -0.20 -2.03
N LEU A 121 10.67 -1.34 -1.48
CA LEU A 121 10.40 -1.45 -0.06
C LEU A 121 11.68 -1.33 0.77
N CYS A 122 12.78 -1.92 0.32
CA CYS A 122 14.09 -1.78 0.97
C CYS A 122 14.55 -0.31 0.96
N GLU A 123 14.42 0.40 -0.16
CA GLU A 123 14.70 1.84 -0.26
C GLU A 123 13.90 2.64 0.77
N LEU A 124 12.59 2.38 0.91
CA LEU A 124 11.74 3.07 1.86
C LEU A 124 12.10 2.76 3.32
N VAL A 125 12.49 1.51 3.62
CA VAL A 125 12.88 1.08 4.96
C VAL A 125 14.12 1.82 5.47
N VAL A 126 15.10 2.07 4.59
CA VAL A 126 16.34 2.78 4.95
C VAL A 126 16.25 4.29 4.81
N ALA A 127 15.14 4.81 4.25
CA ALA A 127 14.96 6.23 4.04
C ALA A 127 14.92 7.02 5.37
N GLU A 128 15.30 8.29 5.27
CA GLU A 128 15.01 9.24 6.32
C GLU A 128 13.51 9.38 6.52
N ARG A 129 13.11 9.69 7.76
CA ARG A 129 11.71 9.94 8.08
C ARG A 129 11.22 11.14 7.27
N SER A 130 10.07 11.01 6.63
CA SER A 130 9.48 12.13 5.91
C SER A 130 9.01 13.19 6.90
N ALA A 131 9.29 14.47 6.61
CA ALA A 131 8.76 15.59 7.39
C ALA A 131 7.22 15.66 7.36
N ARG A 132 6.58 14.98 6.39
CA ARG A 132 5.13 14.88 6.25
C ARG A 132 4.54 13.62 6.90
N ASP A 133 5.37 12.72 7.42
CA ASP A 133 4.87 11.53 8.12
C ASP A 133 4.00 11.94 9.32
N TYR A 134 3.00 11.11 9.62
CA TYR A 134 2.24 11.28 10.85
C TYR A 134 3.16 11.08 12.07
N PRO A 135 2.80 11.64 13.25
CA PRO A 135 3.64 11.53 14.45
C PRO A 135 3.96 10.09 14.84
N VAL A 136 3.00 9.18 14.65
CA VAL A 136 3.13 7.76 15.03
C VAL A 136 3.35 6.86 13.83
N VAL A 137 2.60 7.06 12.73
CA VAL A 137 2.64 6.17 11.56
C VAL A 137 3.50 6.78 10.46
N THR A 138 4.68 6.20 10.24
CA THR A 138 5.62 6.65 9.21
C THR A 138 5.57 5.76 7.97
N THR A 139 5.85 6.36 6.81
CA THR A 139 5.95 5.63 5.54
C THR A 139 6.99 4.51 5.58
N ARG A 140 8.15 4.74 6.18
CA ARG A 140 9.19 3.71 6.35
C ARG A 140 8.77 2.56 7.27
N ALA A 141 8.02 2.82 8.33
CA ALA A 141 7.47 1.77 9.19
C ALA A 141 6.44 0.91 8.45
N VAL A 142 5.59 1.54 7.65
CA VAL A 142 4.64 0.82 6.78
C VAL A 142 5.37 -0.03 5.73
N ALA A 143 6.45 0.50 5.14
CA ALA A 143 7.29 -0.27 4.22
C ALA A 143 7.95 -1.48 4.90
N PHE A 144 8.50 -1.32 6.11
CA PHE A 144 9.06 -2.43 6.88
C PHE A 144 8.02 -3.52 7.16
N ARG A 145 6.82 -3.12 7.57
CA ARG A 145 5.70 -4.04 7.77
C ARG A 145 5.42 -4.85 6.51
N VAL A 146 5.25 -4.19 5.37
CA VAL A 146 4.95 -4.86 4.11
C VAL A 146 6.10 -5.78 3.68
N LEU A 147 7.35 -5.33 3.78
CA LEU A 147 8.53 -6.14 3.48
C LEU A 147 8.56 -7.42 4.34
N SER A 148 8.30 -7.31 5.65
CA SER A 148 8.26 -8.44 6.57
C SER A 148 7.15 -9.46 6.29
N ARG A 149 6.16 -9.11 5.46
CA ARG A 149 5.08 -10.01 5.05
C ARG A 149 5.39 -10.72 3.74
N ILE A 150 5.95 -10.00 2.77
CA ILE A 150 6.20 -10.55 1.43
C ILE A 150 7.59 -11.20 1.29
N ASP A 151 8.59 -10.76 2.07
CA ASP A 151 9.95 -11.29 2.07
C ASP A 151 10.58 -11.16 3.47
N ARG A 152 10.27 -12.13 4.33
CA ARG A 152 10.79 -12.18 5.71
C ARG A 152 12.30 -12.27 5.78
N THR A 153 12.93 -12.94 4.82
CA THR A 153 14.39 -13.12 4.82
C THR A 153 15.07 -11.77 4.65
N THR A 154 14.65 -11.00 3.64
CA THR A 154 15.16 -9.64 3.42
C THR A 154 14.80 -8.71 4.59
N ALA A 155 13.61 -8.83 5.18
CA ALA A 155 13.22 -8.02 6.33
C ALA A 155 14.07 -8.23 7.59
N GLN A 156 14.68 -9.41 7.76
CA GLN A 156 15.58 -9.70 8.90
C GLN A 156 16.78 -8.77 8.94
N ASP A 157 17.28 -8.34 7.78
CA ASP A 157 18.43 -7.43 7.70
C ASP A 157 18.11 -6.02 8.24
N TYR A 158 16.82 -5.71 8.43
CA TYR A 158 16.35 -4.39 8.84
C TYR A 158 15.75 -4.36 10.25
N VAL A 159 15.84 -5.43 11.04
CA VAL A 159 15.29 -5.48 12.41
C VAL A 159 15.88 -4.40 13.32
N ALA A 160 17.17 -4.07 13.15
CA ALA A 160 17.82 -3.00 13.91
C ALA A 160 17.56 -1.57 13.37
N SER A 161 16.76 -1.43 12.30
CA SER A 161 16.53 -0.14 11.64
C SER A 161 15.59 0.78 12.44
N ALA A 162 15.61 2.07 12.09
CA ALA A 162 14.64 3.02 12.63
C ALA A 162 13.20 2.68 12.19
N ALA A 163 13.02 2.14 10.99
CA ALA A 163 11.73 1.71 10.47
C ALA A 163 11.10 0.58 11.32
N CYS A 164 11.89 -0.40 11.75
CA CYS A 164 11.39 -1.46 12.64
C CYS A 164 10.96 -0.91 14.01
N ARG A 165 11.76 -0.02 14.62
CA ARG A 165 11.39 0.62 15.90
C ARG A 165 10.11 1.44 15.79
N GLU A 166 9.97 2.21 14.72
CA GLU A 166 8.75 2.96 14.45
C GLU A 166 7.55 2.04 14.17
N TYR A 167 7.78 0.91 13.52
CA TYR A 167 6.73 -0.09 13.31
C TYR A 167 6.24 -0.68 14.63
N LEU A 168 7.14 -1.04 15.55
CA LEU A 168 6.77 -1.49 16.90
C LEU A 168 5.93 -0.43 17.64
N ALA A 169 6.33 0.84 17.57
CA ALA A 169 5.54 1.93 18.15
C ALA A 169 4.15 2.09 17.48
N CYS A 170 4.03 1.84 16.17
CA CYS A 170 2.73 1.81 15.48
C CYS A 170 1.84 0.69 16.02
N ILE A 171 2.41 -0.51 16.24
CA ILE A 171 1.68 -1.66 16.78
C ILE A 171 1.12 -1.30 18.16
N ASP A 172 1.95 -0.78 19.05
CA ASP A 172 1.54 -0.41 20.40
C ASP A 172 0.39 0.60 20.37
N HIS A 173 0.54 1.66 19.57
CA HIS A 173 -0.49 2.68 19.39
C HIS A 173 -1.81 2.12 18.86
N TRP A 174 -1.77 1.26 17.84
CA TRP A 174 -2.99 0.65 17.30
C TRP A 174 -3.66 -0.27 18.31
N VAL A 175 -2.89 -1.08 19.04
CA VAL A 175 -3.42 -1.97 20.09
C VAL A 175 -4.10 -1.18 21.20
N GLU A 176 -3.57 -0.01 21.56
CA GLU A 176 -4.18 0.88 22.54
C GLU A 176 -5.56 1.40 22.08
N GLN A 177 -5.70 1.76 20.80
CA GLN A 177 -6.91 2.37 20.24
C GLN A 177 -8.05 1.39 19.89
N LEU A 178 -7.81 0.09 19.81
CA LEU A 178 -8.86 -0.87 19.44
C LEU A 178 -9.95 -1.00 20.53
N SER A 179 -11.19 -1.32 20.14
CA SER A 179 -12.20 -1.77 21.11
C SER A 179 -11.81 -3.13 21.72
N PRO A 180 -12.27 -3.49 22.94
CA PRO A 180 -11.91 -4.76 23.58
C PRO A 180 -12.10 -6.00 22.69
N ASP A 181 -13.18 -6.05 21.92
CA ASP A 181 -13.47 -7.17 21.01
C ASP A 181 -12.51 -7.22 19.81
N ARG A 182 -12.11 -6.06 19.28
CA ARG A 182 -11.12 -5.98 18.19
C ARG A 182 -9.69 -6.17 18.70
N LYS A 183 -9.42 -5.84 19.97
CA LYS A 183 -8.14 -6.14 20.64
C LYS A 183 -7.89 -7.64 20.64
N ALA A 184 -8.89 -8.49 20.88
CA ALA A 184 -8.69 -9.94 20.94
C ALA A 184 -8.23 -10.54 19.59
N ALA A 185 -8.87 -10.14 18.48
CA ALA A 185 -8.53 -10.62 17.14
C ALA A 185 -7.22 -10.01 16.60
N CYS A 186 -7.03 -8.69 16.75
CA CYS A 186 -5.84 -8.00 16.24
C CYS A 186 -4.58 -8.34 17.06
N ARG A 187 -4.74 -8.66 18.36
CA ARG A 187 -3.62 -9.03 19.23
C ARG A 187 -2.98 -10.33 18.77
N GLU A 188 -3.67 -11.28 18.16
CA GLU A 188 -3.03 -12.52 17.71
C GLU A 188 -2.10 -12.29 16.51
N ASP A 189 -2.55 -11.57 15.48
CA ASP A 189 -1.71 -11.26 14.30
C ASP A 189 -0.55 -10.33 14.67
N LEU A 190 -0.83 -9.27 15.44
CA LEU A 190 0.20 -8.34 15.92
C LEU A 190 1.17 -9.01 16.90
N ARG A 191 0.69 -9.95 17.73
CA ARG A 191 1.55 -10.76 18.62
C ARG A 191 2.42 -11.73 17.84
N ARG A 192 1.93 -12.35 16.76
CA ARG A 192 2.78 -13.20 15.90
C ARG A 192 3.88 -12.39 15.23
N GLU A 193 3.55 -11.19 14.75
CA GLU A 193 4.52 -10.26 14.17
C GLU A 193 5.52 -9.77 15.23
N SER A 194 5.07 -9.36 16.41
CA SER A 194 5.93 -8.97 17.54
C SER A 194 6.81 -10.14 18.03
N GLN A 195 6.28 -11.33 18.24
CA GLN A 195 7.06 -12.52 18.64
C GLN A 195 8.11 -12.92 17.59
N TRP A 196 7.87 -12.63 16.32
CA TRP A 196 8.89 -12.81 15.29
C TRP A 196 10.01 -11.78 15.46
N LEU A 197 9.68 -10.51 15.71
CA LEU A 197 10.65 -9.44 15.97
C LEU A 197 11.49 -9.71 17.24
N ASP A 198 10.85 -10.09 18.35
CA ASP A 198 11.52 -10.39 19.62
C ASP A 198 12.55 -11.53 19.46
N ARG A 199 12.23 -12.54 18.64
CA ARG A 199 13.13 -13.67 18.35
C ARG A 199 14.36 -13.30 17.55
N HIS A 200 14.35 -12.15 16.87
CA HIS A 200 15.44 -11.67 16.02
C HIS A 200 16.12 -10.42 16.59
N GLY A 201 15.90 -10.12 17.88
CA GLY A 201 16.70 -9.15 18.64
C GLY A 201 16.24 -7.70 18.57
N CYS A 202 14.95 -7.47 18.31
CA CYS A 202 14.29 -6.18 18.55
C CYS A 202 13.86 -6.01 20.01
#